data_AF-C8KHX7-F1
#
_entry.id   AF-C8KHX7-F1
#
_cell.length_a   1.000
_cell.length_b   1.000
_cell.length_c   1.000
_cell.angle_alpha   90.00
_cell.angle_beta   90.00
_cell.angle_gamma   90.00
#
_symmetry.space_group_name_H-M   'P 1'
#
loop_
_entity.id
_entity.type
_entity.pdbx_description
1 polymer ?
#
loop_
_entity_poly.entity_id
_entity_poly.type
_entity_poly.pdbx_seq_one_letter_code
_entity_poly.pdbx_strand_id
1 'polypeptide(L)'
;AIGEDRNTVIDDSQKAYSEAFEIAKSQMQPTHPIRLGLALNFSVFYYEILNSPERACHLAKQAFDDAIAELDSLNEDSYKDS
;
A
#
# COMPACT_ATOMS: atom_id res chain seq x y z
N ALA A 1 -1.38 26.64 -15.23
CA ALA A 1 -2.16 26.79 -13.99
C ALA A 1 -2.68 25.43 -13.50
N ILE A 2 -3.81 24.89 -14.00
CA ILE A 2 -4.44 23.67 -13.43
C ILE A 2 -3.53 22.41 -13.49
N GLY A 3 -2.65 22.30 -14.49
CA GLY A 3 -1.73 21.17 -14.63
C GLY A 3 -0.55 21.16 -13.66
N GLU A 4 -0.04 22.32 -13.22
CA GLU A 4 1.07 22.40 -12.26
C GLU A 4 0.61 22.05 -10.84
N ASP A 5 -0.58 22.52 -10.46
CA ASP A 5 -1.18 22.17 -9.17
C ASP A 5 -1.46 20.66 -9.08
N ARG A 6 -1.94 20.05 -10.18
CA ARG A 6 -2.16 18.60 -10.25
C ARG A 6 -0.88 17.80 -10.07
N ASN A 7 0.20 18.17 -10.76
CA ASN A 7 1.47 17.45 -10.64
C ASN A 7 2.06 17.56 -9.23
N THR A 8 1.94 18.74 -8.60
CA THR A 8 2.39 18.95 -7.21
C THR A 8 1.62 18.06 -6.24
N VAL A 9 0.28 17.99 -6.36
CA VAL A 9 -0.56 17.12 -5.52
C VAL A 9 -0.23 15.63 -5.73
N ILE A 10 0.07 15.23 -6.98
CA ILE A 10 0.48 13.86 -7.29
C ILE A 10 1.81 13.53 -6.62
N ASP A 11 2.81 14.40 -6.74
CA ASP A 11 4.14 14.20 -6.16
C ASP A 11 4.06 14.13 -4.64
N ASP A 12 3.28 15.01 -4.01
CA ASP A 12 3.10 15.02 -2.56
C ASP A 12 2.33 13.79 -2.07
N SER A 13 1.31 13.35 -2.80
CA SER A 13 0.59 12.10 -2.51
C SER A 13 1.52 10.89 -2.62
N GLN A 14 2.37 10.85 -3.66
CA GLN A 14 3.32 9.76 -3.84
C GLN A 14 4.35 9.71 -2.72
N LYS A 15 4.88 10.85 -2.28
CA LYS A 15 5.80 10.94 -1.14
C LYS A 15 5.13 10.46 0.14
N ALA A 16 3.92 10.94 0.43
CA ALA A 16 3.19 10.55 1.64
C ALA A 16 2.89 9.03 1.66
N TYR A 17 2.43 8.46 0.55
CA TYR A 17 2.22 7.01 0.46
C TYR A 17 3.52 6.22 0.63
N SER A 18 4.61 6.67 0.01
CA SER A 18 5.91 5.99 0.10
C SER A 18 6.45 6.01 1.54
N GLU A 19 6.42 7.16 2.20
CA GLU A 19 6.86 7.31 3.59
C GLU A 19 6.01 6.47 4.55
N ALA A 20 4.67 6.56 4.43
CA ALA A 20 3.77 5.77 5.24
C ALA A 20 4.01 4.26 5.04
N PHE A 21 4.28 3.83 3.80
CA PHE A 21 4.49 2.42 3.48
C PHE A 21 5.80 1.90 4.05
N GLU A 22 6.89 2.68 3.98
CA GLU A 22 8.16 2.31 4.61
C GLU A 22 8.06 2.25 6.14
N ILE A 23 7.36 3.21 6.76
CA ILE A 23 7.07 3.16 8.20
C ILE A 23 6.28 1.90 8.54
N ALA A 24 5.20 1.62 7.81
CA ALA A 24 4.38 0.43 8.03
C ALA A 24 5.18 -0.86 7.85
N LYS A 25 6.07 -0.95 6.87
CA LYS A 25 6.95 -2.12 6.68
C LYS A 25 7.90 -2.33 7.85
N SER A 26 8.38 -1.25 8.48
CA SER A 26 9.30 -1.33 9.62
C SER A 26 8.62 -1.58 10.97
N GLN A 27 7.36 -1.15 11.13
CA GLN A 27 6.66 -1.15 12.42
C GLN A 27 5.52 -2.15 12.51
N MET A 28 5.06 -2.73 11.40
CA MET A 28 3.87 -3.58 11.35
C MET A 28 4.13 -4.86 10.57
N GLN A 29 3.55 -5.96 11.03
CA GLN A 29 3.58 -7.22 10.31
C GLN A 29 2.87 -7.10 8.95
N PRO A 30 3.27 -7.87 7.93
CA PRO A 30 2.63 -7.87 6.61
C PRO A 30 1.11 -8.05 6.63
N THR A 31 0.59 -8.79 7.61
CA THR A 31 -0.83 -9.05 7.80
C THR A 31 -1.57 -7.96 8.56
N HIS A 32 -0.87 -6.96 9.08
CA HIS A 32 -1.50 -5.92 9.88
C HIS A 32 -2.52 -5.14 9.02
N PRO A 33 -3.79 -4.99 9.46
CA PRO A 33 -4.86 -4.42 8.63
C PRO A 33 -4.55 -3.02 8.10
N ILE A 34 -3.89 -2.18 8.90
CA ILE A 34 -3.45 -0.84 8.47
C ILE A 34 -2.41 -0.92 7.34
N ARG A 35 -1.47 -1.85 7.41
CA ARG A 35 -0.42 -2.02 6.38
C ARG A 35 -1.03 -2.54 5.08
N LEU A 36 -1.96 -3.49 5.17
CA LEU A 36 -2.71 -4.00 4.02
C LEU A 36 -3.58 -2.94 3.38
N GLY A 37 -4.36 -2.20 4.18
CA GLY A 37 -5.19 -1.09 3.69
C GLY A 37 -4.37 0.01 3.04
N LEU A 38 -3.18 0.30 3.58
CA LEU A 38 -2.25 1.25 2.99
C LEU A 38 -1.71 0.76 1.63
N ALA A 39 -1.30 -0.51 1.53
CA ALA A 39 -0.85 -1.10 0.27
C ALA A 39 -1.95 -1.05 -0.81
N LEU A 40 -3.20 -1.36 -0.40
CA LEU A 40 -4.37 -1.29 -1.27
C LEU A 40 -4.58 0.14 -1.79
N ASN A 41 -4.66 1.13 -0.90
CA ASN A 41 -4.87 2.52 -1.30
C ASN A 41 -3.73 3.03 -2.20
N PHE A 42 -2.49 2.65 -1.91
CA PHE A 42 -1.35 3.04 -2.74
C PHE A 42 -1.39 2.35 -4.11
N SER A 43 -1.89 1.11 -4.20
CA SER A 43 -2.11 0.45 -5.49
C SER A 43 -3.18 1.15 -6.33
N VAL A 44 -4.28 1.60 -5.70
CA VAL A 44 -5.33 2.40 -6.36
C VAL A 44 -4.76 3.72 -6.85
N PHE A 45 -3.92 4.39 -6.06
CA PHE A 45 -3.22 5.60 -6.50
C PHE A 45 -2.36 5.35 -7.75
N TYR A 46 -1.59 4.26 -7.79
CA TYR A 46 -0.81 3.91 -8.98
C TYR A 46 -1.71 3.66 -10.21
N TYR A 47 -2.87 3.03 -10.02
CA TYR A 47 -3.79 2.71 -11.09
C TYR A 47 -4.56 3.94 -11.60
N GLU A 48 -5.26 4.65 -10.71
CA GLU A 48 -6.20 5.72 -11.06
C GLU A 48 -5.51 7.08 -11.29
N ILE A 49 -4.43 7.37 -10.56
CA ILE A 49 -3.82 8.70 -10.57
C ILE A 49 -2.57 8.73 -11.46
N LEU A 50 -1.71 7.71 -11.35
CA LEU A 50 -0.47 7.60 -12.14
C LEU A 50 -0.62 6.79 -13.44
N ASN A 51 -1.81 6.26 -13.72
CA ASN A 51 -2.09 5.43 -14.90
C ASN A 51 -1.02 4.35 -15.13
N SER A 52 -0.56 3.74 -14.04
CA SER A 52 0.54 2.78 -14.00
C SER A 52 0.04 1.43 -13.49
N PRO A 53 -0.77 0.71 -14.29
CA PRO A 53 -1.44 -0.52 -13.86
C PRO A 53 -0.48 -1.63 -13.47
N GLU A 54 0.67 -1.72 -14.15
CA GLU A 54 1.71 -2.71 -13.83
C GLU A 54 2.26 -2.52 -12.40
N ARG A 55 2.50 -1.26 -12.00
CA ARG A 55 2.98 -0.96 -10.64
C ARG A 55 1.90 -1.20 -9.59
N ALA A 56 0.66 -0.86 -9.90
CA ALA A 56 -0.47 -1.13 -9.02
C ALA A 56 -0.61 -2.63 -8.75
N CYS A 57 -0.64 -3.45 -9.80
CA CYS A 57 -0.71 -4.91 -9.70
C CYS A 57 0.50 -5.48 -8.95
N HIS A 58 1.71 -4.99 -9.22
CA HIS A 58 2.90 -5.45 -8.53
C HIS A 58 2.84 -5.17 -7.03
N LEU A 59 2.47 -3.94 -6.63
CA LEU A 59 2.36 -3.55 -5.23
C LEU A 59 1.29 -4.36 -4.50
N ALA A 60 0.10 -4.47 -5.09
CA ALA A 60 -1.01 -5.22 -4.50
C ALA A 60 -0.66 -6.71 -4.35
N LYS A 61 -0.07 -7.30 -5.39
CA LYS A 61 0.37 -8.69 -5.36
C LYS A 61 1.44 -8.91 -4.30
N GLN A 62 2.45 -8.05 -4.22
CA GLN A 62 3.50 -8.19 -3.23
C GLN A 62 2.94 -8.10 -1.80
N ALA A 63 2.08 -7.12 -1.51
CA ALA A 63 1.47 -7.00 -0.20
C ALA A 63 0.62 -8.22 0.18
N PHE A 64 -0.09 -8.80 -0.80
CA PHE A 64 -0.85 -10.04 -0.61
C PHE A 64 0.07 -11.24 -0.37
N ASP A 65 1.08 -11.44 -1.22
CA ASP A 65 2.04 -12.54 -1.10
C ASP A 65 2.81 -12.47 0.23
N ASP A 66 3.24 -11.27 0.66
CA ASP A 66 3.91 -11.03 1.94
C ASP A 66 2.98 -11.38 3.12
N ALA A 67 1.69 -11.06 3.01
CA ALA A 67 0.70 -11.39 4.03
C ALA A 67 0.41 -12.90 4.09
N ILE A 68 0.27 -13.57 2.94
CA ILE A 68 0.10 -15.02 2.89
C ILE A 68 1.30 -15.74 3.51
N ALA A 69 2.51 -15.27 3.23
CA ALA A 69 3.73 -15.86 3.79
C ALA A 69 3.81 -15.78 5.32
N GLU A 70 3.18 -14.76 5.94
CA GLU A 70 3.11 -14.63 7.39
C GLU A 70 1.80 -15.15 8.01
N LEU A 71 0.78 -15.52 7.22
CA LEU A 71 -0.46 -16.11 7.75
C LEU A 71 -0.23 -17.42 8.51
N ASP A 72 0.77 -18.22 8.11
CA ASP A 72 1.16 -19.43 8.84
C ASP A 72 1.76 -19.14 10.23
N SER A 73 2.12 -17.88 10.51
CA SER A 73 2.73 -17.44 11.77
C SER A 73 1.77 -16.73 12.73
N LEU A 74 0.50 -16.51 12.34
CA LEU A 74 -0.47 -15.75 13.14
C LEU A 74 -1.34 -16.66 14.00
N ASN A 75 -1.31 -16.41 15.31
CA ASN A 75 -2.27 -16.97 16.27
C ASN A 75 -3.70 -16.45 15.99
N GLU A 76 -4.70 -17.27 16.33
CA GLU A 76 -6.13 -17.15 15.97
C GLU A 76 -6.81 -15.78 16.25
N ASP A 77 -6.23 -14.90 17.06
CA ASP A 77 -6.84 -13.63 17.47
C ASP A 77 -6.84 -12.52 16.39
N SER A 78 -5.96 -12.57 15.39
CA SER A 78 -5.88 -11.52 14.32
C SER A 78 -6.68 -11.83 13.05
N TYR A 79 -7.35 -12.98 12.99
CA TYR A 79 -7.96 -13.51 11.76
C TYR A 79 -9.20 -12.73 11.27
N LYS A 80 -9.83 -11.91 12.12
CA LYS A 80 -11.09 -11.23 11.78
C LYS A 80 -10.96 -9.84 11.18
N ASP A 81 -9.80 -9.20 11.35
CA ASP A 81 -9.56 -7.82 10.88
C ASP A 81 -8.57 -7.72 9.70
N SER A 82 -7.87 -8.83 9.36
CA SER A 82 -6.85 -8.88 8.29
C SER A 82 -7.43 -9.27 6.94
#